data_AF-A0A935Z0G6-F1
#
_entry.id   AF-A0A935Z0G6-F1
#
_cell.length_a   1.000
_cell.length_b   1.000
_cell.length_c   1.000
_cell.angle_alpha   90.00
_cell.angle_beta   90.00
_cell.angle_gamma   90.00
#
_symmetry.space_group_name_H-M   'P 1'
#
loop_
_entity.id
_entity.type
_entity.pdbx_description
1 polymer ?
#
loop_
_entity_poly.entity_id
_entity_poly.type
_entity_poly.pdbx_seq_one_letter_code
_entity_poly.pdbx_strand_id
1 'polypeptide(L)'
;MHSNCSHCHQPNDTSPVDIDLRFDTLLNQMGVCNQPPQAGNLGIANPLLIAPGEPLRSVLLERMKVNDSNKMPKIGRNEMDQTAVNTIGDWIGGLTGCN
;
A
#
# COMPACT_ATOMS: atom_id res chain seq x y z
N MET A 1 7.07 11.68 11.71
CA MET A 1 6.93 11.53 10.25
C MET A 1 5.88 10.44 9.99
N HIS A 2 4.59 10.78 10.05
CA HIS A 2 3.44 9.82 10.12
C HIS A 2 2.37 10.20 9.06
N SER A 3 2.79 10.68 7.89
CA SER A 3 1.95 11.56 7.07
C SER A 3 1.46 11.01 5.73
N ASN A 4 1.56 9.71 5.43
CA ASN A 4 1.28 9.24 4.05
C ASN A 4 0.14 8.23 3.90
N CYS A 5 -0.17 7.40 4.91
CA CYS A 5 -1.14 6.30 4.74
C CYS A 5 -2.26 6.34 5.78
N SER A 6 -1.92 6.24 7.05
CA SER A 6 -2.87 6.10 8.17
C SER A 6 -3.83 7.28 8.33
N HIS A 7 -3.47 8.47 7.83
CA HIS A 7 -4.32 9.65 7.92
C HIS A 7 -5.62 9.51 7.11
N CYS A 8 -5.60 8.74 6.02
CA CYS A 8 -6.78 8.46 5.19
C CYS A 8 -7.22 6.99 5.26
N HIS A 9 -6.33 6.09 5.65
CA HIS A 9 -6.53 4.65 5.71
C HIS A 9 -6.54 4.18 7.17
N GLN A 10 -7.61 4.50 7.86
CA GLN A 10 -7.88 4.11 9.25
C GLN A 10 -9.40 3.87 9.42
N PRO A 11 -9.82 3.18 10.48
CA PRO A 11 -11.24 2.95 10.73
C PRO A 11 -12.03 4.26 10.83
N ASN A 12 -13.24 4.28 10.26
CA ASN A 12 -14.14 5.44 10.21
C ASN A 12 -13.64 6.62 9.36
N ASP A 13 -12.64 6.41 8.51
CA ASP A 13 -12.24 7.40 7.51
C ASP A 13 -13.10 7.32 6.24
N THR A 14 -12.97 8.33 5.38
CA THR A 14 -13.69 8.49 4.11
C THR A 14 -13.02 7.76 2.93
N SER A 15 -11.98 6.97 3.17
CA SER A 15 -11.32 6.18 2.12
C SER A 15 -12.33 5.23 1.45
N PRO A 16 -12.33 5.13 0.11
CA PRO A 16 -13.23 4.24 -0.63
C PRO A 16 -12.87 2.76 -0.45
N VAL A 17 -11.74 2.46 0.20
CA VAL A 17 -11.30 1.11 0.55
C VAL A 17 -11.22 0.98 2.07
N ASP A 18 -11.75 -0.13 2.58
CA ASP A 18 -11.79 -0.46 4.01
C ASP A 18 -10.49 -1.16 4.42
N ILE A 19 -9.46 -0.36 4.68
CA ILE A 19 -8.13 -0.83 5.11
C ILE A 19 -7.62 0.06 6.24
N ASP A 20 -6.84 -0.54 7.13
CA ASP A 20 -6.26 0.14 8.29
C ASP A 20 -4.74 0.08 8.23
N LEU A 21 -4.11 1.20 7.91
CA LEU A 21 -2.67 1.35 7.75
C LEU A 21 -2.02 2.12 8.91
N ARG A 22 -2.68 2.16 10.07
CA ARG A 22 -2.05 2.66 11.29
C ARG A 22 -0.88 1.77 11.68
N PHE A 23 0.16 2.38 12.25
CA PHE A 23 1.41 1.71 12.58
C PHE A 23 1.24 0.58 13.62
N ASP A 24 0.24 0.71 14.50
CA ASP A 24 -0.07 -0.24 15.58
C ASP A 24 -1.02 -1.36 15.14
N THR A 25 -1.54 -1.33 13.91
CA THR A 25 -2.39 -2.39 13.36
C THR A 25 -1.53 -3.53 12.83
N LEU A 26 -1.81 -4.76 13.25
CA LEU A 26 -1.09 -5.95 12.77
C LEU A 26 -1.42 -6.22 11.30
N LEU A 27 -0.48 -6.80 10.54
CA LEU A 27 -0.63 -6.99 9.09
C LEU A 27 -1.88 -7.82 8.71
N ASN A 28 -2.24 -8.83 9.52
CA ASN A 28 -3.49 -9.59 9.36
C ASN A 28 -4.77 -8.78 9.64
N GLN A 29 -4.68 -7.72 10.43
CA GLN A 29 -5.79 -6.84 10.78
C GLN A 29 -5.93 -5.65 9.83
N MET A 30 -4.88 -5.32 9.08
CA MET A 30 -4.87 -4.18 8.16
C MET A 30 -5.84 -4.31 6.97
N GLY A 31 -6.33 -5.53 6.66
CA GLY A 31 -7.22 -5.76 5.52
C GLY A 31 -6.54 -5.68 4.14
N VAL A 32 -5.20 -5.72 4.09
CA VAL A 32 -4.41 -5.57 2.86
C VAL A 32 -3.62 -6.82 2.47
N CYS A 33 -3.28 -7.67 3.43
CA CYS A 33 -2.40 -8.79 3.17
C CYS A 33 -3.13 -9.90 2.41
N ASN A 34 -2.56 -10.33 1.27
CA ASN A 34 -3.16 -11.33 0.38
C ASN A 34 -4.59 -11.00 -0.09
N GLN A 35 -4.97 -9.72 -0.07
CA GLN A 35 -6.28 -9.27 -0.53
C GLN A 35 -6.21 -8.79 -1.99
N PRO A 36 -7.22 -9.09 -2.83
CA PRO A 36 -7.30 -8.54 -4.17
C PRO A 36 -7.53 -7.01 -4.12
N PRO A 37 -6.95 -6.24 -5.06
CA PRO A 37 -7.17 -4.80 -5.10
C PRO A 37 -8.59 -4.46 -5.53
N GLN A 38 -9.24 -3.56 -4.79
CA GLN A 38 -10.59 -3.09 -5.12
C GLN A 38 -10.60 -1.93 -6.14
N ALA A 39 -9.51 -1.16 -6.22
CA ALA A 39 -9.41 0.06 -7.03
C ALA A 39 -8.53 -0.12 -8.29
N GLY A 40 -8.62 -1.28 -8.94
CA GLY A 40 -7.83 -1.61 -10.14
C GLY A 40 -6.43 -2.18 -9.84
N ASN A 41 -5.83 -2.79 -10.86
CA ASN A 41 -4.61 -3.61 -10.75
C ASN A 41 -3.33 -2.96 -11.30
N LEU A 42 -3.42 -1.78 -11.93
CA LEU A 42 -2.29 -1.08 -12.54
C LEU A 42 -1.51 -1.92 -13.58
N GLY A 43 -2.18 -2.87 -14.24
CA GLY A 43 -1.53 -3.77 -15.21
C GLY A 43 -0.68 -4.89 -14.59
N ILE A 44 -0.68 -5.03 -13.26
CA ILE A 44 0.03 -6.10 -12.56
C ILE A 44 -0.74 -7.42 -12.74
N ALA A 45 0.00 -8.48 -13.10
CA ALA A 45 -0.54 -9.85 -13.17
C ALA A 45 -0.70 -10.46 -11.78
N ASN A 46 -1.85 -11.09 -11.52
CA ASN A 46 -2.22 -11.69 -10.21
C ASN A 46 -1.94 -10.73 -9.02
N PRO A 47 -2.52 -9.52 -9.06
CA PRO A 47 -2.22 -8.45 -8.13
C PRO A 47 -2.82 -8.71 -6.75
N LEU A 48 -2.11 -8.27 -5.72
CA LEU A 48 -2.62 -8.20 -4.34
C LEU A 48 -2.36 -6.80 -3.80
N LEU A 49 -3.10 -6.38 -2.78
CA LEU A 49 -2.85 -5.09 -2.11
C LEU A 49 -1.43 -5.08 -1.51
N ILE A 50 -1.13 -6.10 -0.70
CA ILE A 50 0.23 -6.50 -0.32
C ILE A 50 0.38 -8.01 -0.56
N ALA A 51 1.39 -8.38 -1.33
CA ALA A 51 1.82 -9.76 -1.57
C ALA A 51 3.10 -10.04 -0.77
N PRO A 52 3.03 -10.77 0.36
CA PRO A 52 4.20 -11.11 1.16
C PRO A 52 5.30 -11.78 0.32
N GLY A 53 6.53 -11.26 0.40
CA GLY A 53 7.68 -11.78 -0.34
C GLY A 53 7.70 -11.42 -1.83
N GLU A 54 6.63 -10.81 -2.37
CA GLU A 54 6.51 -10.49 -3.79
C GLU A 54 6.16 -8.99 -4.02
N PRO A 55 7.13 -8.06 -3.83
CA PRO A 55 6.88 -6.62 -3.95
C PRO A 55 6.28 -6.20 -5.30
N LEU A 56 6.68 -6.86 -6.38
CA LEU A 56 6.21 -6.55 -7.74
C LEU A 56 4.73 -6.91 -7.98
N ARG A 57 4.13 -7.74 -7.12
CA ARG A 57 2.69 -8.05 -7.16
C ARG A 57 1.86 -7.18 -6.22
N SER A 58 2.49 -6.28 -5.47
CA SER A 58 1.85 -5.45 -4.47
C SER A 58 1.41 -4.10 -5.05
N VAL A 59 0.10 -3.93 -5.19
CA VAL A 59 -0.51 -2.70 -5.73
C VAL A 59 -0.21 -1.49 -4.86
N LEU A 60 -0.11 -1.66 -3.53
CA LEU A 60 0.23 -0.55 -2.63
C LEU A 60 1.58 0.07 -3.00
N LEU A 61 2.59 -0.76 -3.24
CA LEU A 61 3.92 -0.31 -3.64
C LEU A 61 3.90 0.38 -5.00
N GLU A 62 3.13 -0.16 -5.96
CA GLU A 62 3.02 0.44 -7.28
C GLU A 62 2.35 1.83 -7.24
N ARG A 63 1.34 2.01 -6.40
CA ARG A 63 0.72 3.33 -6.18
C ARG A 63 1.71 4.37 -5.63
N MET A 64 2.71 3.94 -4.86
CA MET A 64 3.77 4.84 -4.39
C MET A 64 4.76 5.25 -5.48
N LYS A 65 4.85 4.50 -6.59
CA LYS A 65 5.77 4.76 -7.70
C LYS A 65 5.17 5.68 -8.76
N VAL A 66 3.95 5.37 -9.21
CA VAL A 66 3.29 6.11 -10.31
C VAL A 66 3.06 7.58 -9.95
N ASN A 67 2.97 8.46 -10.96
CA ASN A 67 2.67 9.89 -10.78
C ASN A 67 1.46 10.34 -11.60
N ASP A 68 0.45 9.48 -11.70
CA ASP A 68 -0.83 9.74 -12.38
C ASP A 68 -1.99 9.79 -11.36
N SER A 69 -3.23 9.61 -11.82
CA SER A 69 -4.43 9.58 -10.98
C SER A 69 -4.47 8.42 -9.96
N ASN A 70 -3.59 7.42 -10.11
CA ASN A 70 -3.47 6.28 -9.22
C ASN A 70 -2.47 6.47 -8.09
N LYS A 71 -1.70 7.57 -8.11
CA LYS A 71 -0.61 7.82 -7.17
C LYS A 71 -1.08 7.89 -5.72
N MET A 72 -0.20 7.46 -4.82
CA MET A 72 -0.32 7.66 -3.39
C MET A 72 0.95 8.30 -2.81
N PRO A 73 0.81 9.26 -1.88
CA PRO A 73 -0.44 9.91 -1.48
C PRO A 73 -1.07 10.73 -2.62
N LYS A 74 -2.41 10.83 -2.65
CA LYS A 74 -3.12 11.60 -3.69
C LYS A 74 -2.88 13.11 -3.60
N ILE A 75 -2.66 13.60 -2.38
CA ILE A 75 -2.51 15.02 -2.07
C ILE A 75 -1.07 15.26 -1.59
N GLY A 76 -0.48 16.40 -1.97
CA GLY A 76 0.82 16.83 -1.44
C GLY A 76 2.05 16.12 -2.03
N ARG A 77 1.87 15.11 -2.90
CA ARG A 77 2.96 14.46 -3.64
C ARG A 77 3.02 14.95 -5.08
N ASN A 78 4.10 15.64 -5.44
CA ASN A 78 4.40 16.04 -6.82
C ASN A 78 5.40 15.10 -7.51
N GLU A 79 6.27 14.46 -6.73
CA GLU A 79 7.40 13.64 -7.16
C GLU A 79 7.40 12.31 -6.39
N MET A 80 8.07 11.29 -6.93
CA MET A 80 8.24 10.02 -6.24
C MET A 80 9.26 10.11 -5.10
N ASP A 81 8.87 9.66 -3.90
CA ASP A 81 9.82 9.43 -2.81
C ASP A 81 10.47 8.06 -2.98
N GLN A 82 11.63 8.05 -3.64
CA GLN A 82 12.38 6.82 -3.90
C GLN A 82 12.79 6.09 -2.60
N THR A 83 13.10 6.84 -1.53
CA THR A 83 13.54 6.25 -0.26
C THR A 83 12.38 5.51 0.40
N ALA A 84 11.20 6.12 0.42
CA ALA A 84 9.99 5.48 0.94
C ALA A 84 9.59 4.25 0.11
N VAL A 85 9.66 4.34 -1.23
CA VAL A 85 9.38 3.22 -2.13
C VAL A 85 10.33 2.04 -1.86
N ASN A 86 11.63 2.30 -1.73
CA ASN A 86 12.60 1.25 -1.44
C ASN A 86 12.34 0.61 -0.08
N THR A 87 12.12 1.43 0.95
CA THR A 87 11.86 0.96 2.32
C THR A 87 10.63 0.04 2.37
N ILE A 88 9.54 0.43 1.71
CA ILE A 88 8.32 -0.39 1.66
C ILE A 88 8.52 -1.62 0.77
N GLY A 89 9.28 -1.51 -0.32
CA GLY A 89 9.64 -2.65 -1.17
C GLY A 89 10.42 -3.72 -0.42
N ASP A 90 11.44 -3.31 0.34
CA ASP A 90 12.26 -4.21 1.16
C ASP A 90 11.43 -4.83 2.28
N TRP A 91 10.57 -4.05 2.94
CA TRP A 91 9.65 -4.57 3.95
C TRP A 91 8.73 -5.65 3.38
N ILE A 92 8.05 -5.39 2.25
CA ILE A 92 7.19 -6.39 1.59
C ILE A 92 8.01 -7.63 1.21
N GLY A 93 9.22 -7.45 0.67
CA GLY A 93 10.10 -8.54 0.25
C GLY A 93 10.57 -9.42 1.43
N GLY A 94 10.64 -8.86 2.63
CA GLY A 94 10.97 -9.59 3.86
C GLY A 94 9.79 -10.32 4.51
N LEU A 95 8.55 -10.10 4.06
CA LEU A 95 7.38 -10.75 4.64
C LEU A 95 7.30 -12.23 4.23
N THR A 96 7.09 -13.12 5.20
CA THR A 96 6.88 -14.55 4.96
C THR A 96 5.40 -14.95 4.97
N GLY A 97 4.50 -14.01 5.27
CA GLY A 97 3.07 -14.25 5.44
C GLY A 97 2.35 -13.02 5.99
N CYS A 98 1.08 -13.18 6.38
CA CYS A 98 0.23 -12.09 6.87
C CYS A 98 0.23 -11.94 8.40
N ASN A 99 1.24 -12.46 9.08
CA ASN A 99 1.25 -12.61 10.54
C ASN A 99 1.24 -11.27 11.28
#